data_AF-A0A8T2SV29-F1
#
_entry.id   AF-A0A8T2SV29-F1
#
_cell.length_a   1.000
_cell.length_b   1.000
_cell.length_c   1.000
_cell.angle_alpha   90.00
_cell.angle_beta   90.00
_cell.angle_gamma   90.00
#
_symmetry.space_group_name_H-M   'P 1'
#
loop_
_entity.id
_entity.type
_entity.pdbx_description
1 polymer ?
#
loop_
_entity_poly.entity_id
_entity_poly.type
_entity_poly.pdbx_seq_one_letter_code
_entity_poly.pdbx_strand_id
1 'polypeptide(L)'
;MEGTAGGMLFSSNEFEMANIWPMFQALGNIAFAYSFSMILIEIQDTVRSPPPETVTMKKANLMGISTTTLFYMLCSCIGYAAFGDAAPGNLLTGFGFYEPYWLIDIANVCIVVHLVGAFQVFTQPLFAFVEEWASCRYPKNQIIHKEYNIHLPLNGPSVQLNLFRLIWRTTFVIFATLASMLLPFFNDILGVLGALAFWPLTVYFPIQMHIAQSGTQRWSRKWICLQLLSAICLLVSLAALIGSLQGVVEDLKIYKPFEGSA
;
A
#
# COMPACT_ATOMS: atom_id res chain seq x y z
N MET A 1 -4.49 -29.85 24.46
CA MET A 1 -3.96 -28.61 25.06
C MET A 1 -4.85 -27.50 24.54
N GLU A 2 -5.66 -26.92 25.41
CA GLU A 2 -6.56 -25.82 25.07
C GLU A 2 -5.75 -24.52 25.07
N GLY A 3 -5.78 -23.79 23.96
CA GLY A 3 -5.17 -22.46 23.84
C GLY A 3 -6.23 -21.39 24.00
N THR A 4 -5.89 -20.28 24.65
CA THR A 4 -6.78 -19.13 24.81
C THR A 4 -6.40 -18.04 23.82
N ALA A 5 -7.32 -17.67 22.94
CA ALA A 5 -7.27 -16.42 22.16
C ALA A 5 -8.41 -15.54 22.66
N GLY A 6 -8.09 -14.36 23.19
CA GLY A 6 -9.10 -13.43 23.72
C GLY A 6 -9.93 -13.92 24.91
N GLY A 7 -9.44 -14.91 25.67
CA GLY A 7 -10.12 -15.44 26.87
C GLY A 7 -11.23 -16.46 26.61
N MET A 8 -11.44 -16.91 25.37
CA MET A 8 -12.34 -18.02 25.03
C MET A 8 -11.57 -19.33 24.85
N LEU A 9 -12.13 -20.41 25.42
CA LEU A 9 -11.63 -21.78 25.26
C LEU A 9 -12.05 -22.31 23.89
N PHE A 10 -11.09 -22.48 22.99
CA PHE A 10 -11.29 -23.11 21.69
C PHE A 10 -10.79 -24.55 21.71
N SER A 11 -11.43 -25.42 20.93
CA SER A 11 -10.83 -26.72 20.59
C SER A 11 -9.48 -26.48 19.88
N SER A 12 -8.51 -27.39 20.01
CA SER A 12 -7.16 -27.15 19.46
C SER A 12 -7.16 -26.79 17.97
N ASN A 13 -8.07 -27.38 17.19
CA ASN A 13 -8.18 -27.13 15.75
C ASN A 13 -8.83 -25.78 15.43
N GLU A 14 -9.83 -25.34 16.21
CA GLU A 14 -10.45 -24.03 16.04
C GLU A 14 -9.51 -22.90 16.52
N PHE A 15 -8.75 -23.16 17.59
CA PHE A 15 -7.71 -22.27 18.09
C PHE A 15 -6.58 -22.08 17.07
N GLU A 16 -6.12 -23.17 16.42
CA GLU A 16 -5.08 -23.11 15.39
C GLU A 16 -5.57 -22.33 14.16
N MET A 17 -6.76 -22.62 13.66
CA MET A 17 -7.32 -21.93 12.48
C MET A 17 -7.62 -20.45 12.75
N ALA A 18 -8.13 -20.10 13.94
CA ALA A 18 -8.41 -18.72 14.33
C ALA A 18 -7.14 -17.85 14.38
N ASN A 19 -5.97 -18.44 14.66
CA ASN A 19 -4.70 -17.72 14.72
C ASN A 19 -3.92 -17.72 13.40
N ILE A 20 -4.14 -18.71 12.52
CA ILE A 20 -3.42 -18.83 11.25
C ILE A 20 -3.84 -17.76 10.24
N TRP A 21 -5.13 -17.46 10.10
CA TRP A 21 -5.58 -16.46 9.11
C TRP A 21 -5.06 -15.05 9.40
N PRO A 22 -5.14 -14.53 10.64
CA PRO A 22 -4.53 -13.24 10.98
C PRO A 22 -3.01 -13.23 10.78
N MET A 23 -2.33 -14.36 11.04
CA MET A 23 -0.89 -14.47 10.80
C MET A 23 -0.54 -14.33 9.32
N PHE A 24 -1.30 -14.97 8.44
CA PHE A 24 -1.13 -14.83 6.99
C PHE A 24 -1.47 -13.42 6.50
N GLN A 25 -2.56 -12.83 6.99
CA GLN A 25 -2.88 -11.44 6.70
C GLN A 25 -1.75 -10.49 7.13
N ALA A 26 -1.15 -10.71 8.30
CA ALA A 26 -0.02 -9.92 8.78
C ALA A 26 1.19 -10.00 7.85
N LEU A 27 1.46 -11.16 7.22
CA LEU A 27 2.50 -11.27 6.18
C LEU A 27 2.21 -10.37 4.98
N GLY A 28 0.94 -10.27 4.58
CA GLY A 28 0.48 -9.34 3.54
C GLY A 28 0.69 -7.87 3.93
N ASN A 29 0.35 -7.52 5.18
CA ASN A 29 0.55 -6.16 5.69
C ASN A 29 2.03 -5.78 5.75
N ILE A 30 2.90 -6.70 6.18
CA ILE A 30 4.36 -6.51 6.14
C ILE A 30 4.83 -6.34 4.69
N ALA A 31 4.38 -7.19 3.77
CA ALA A 31 4.74 -7.10 2.37
C ALA A 31 4.33 -5.76 1.75
N PHE A 32 3.13 -5.27 2.07
CA PHE A 32 2.67 -3.94 1.67
C PHE A 32 3.56 -2.82 2.24
N ALA A 33 3.91 -2.89 3.52
CA ALA A 33 4.71 -1.88 4.21
C ALA A 33 6.12 -1.70 3.61
N TYR A 34 6.66 -2.73 2.95
CA TYR A 34 7.95 -2.69 2.25
C TYR A 34 7.84 -2.57 0.72
N SER A 35 6.67 -2.25 0.17
CA SER A 35 6.44 -2.17 -1.28
C SER A 35 6.87 -0.83 -1.93
N PHE A 36 8.09 -0.38 -1.66
CA PHE A 36 8.66 0.85 -2.27
C PHE A 36 9.24 0.64 -3.67
N SER A 37 9.36 -0.61 -4.12
CA SER A 37 9.89 -1.00 -5.44
C SER A 37 9.15 -0.32 -6.60
N MET A 38 7.84 -0.08 -6.45
CA MET A 38 6.98 0.52 -7.47
C MET A 38 7.31 1.97 -7.82
N ILE A 39 7.96 2.71 -6.91
CA ILE A 39 8.34 4.12 -7.12
C ILE A 39 9.86 4.29 -7.23
N LEU A 40 10.61 3.21 -7.04
CA LEU A 40 12.07 3.27 -6.94
C LEU A 40 12.70 3.67 -8.28
N ILE A 41 12.11 3.26 -9.40
CA ILE A 41 12.63 3.55 -10.75
C ILE A 41 12.42 5.03 -11.07
N GLU A 42 11.26 5.59 -10.75
CA GLU A 42 10.91 7.00 -10.93
C GLU A 42 11.80 7.90 -10.06
N ILE A 43 12.09 7.47 -8.83
CA ILE A 43 13.06 8.18 -7.98
C ILE A 43 14.47 8.07 -8.58
N GLN A 44 14.88 6.91 -9.07
CA GLN A 44 16.18 6.73 -9.72
C GLN A 44 16.37 7.66 -10.91
N ASP A 45 15.38 7.73 -11.79
CA ASP A 45 15.40 8.56 -13.01
C ASP A 45 15.48 10.07 -12.71
N THR A 46 15.05 10.49 -11.51
CA THR A 46 15.03 11.90 -11.09
C THR A 46 16.23 12.30 -10.23
N VAL A 47 16.99 11.34 -9.69
CA VAL A 47 18.16 11.61 -8.84
C VAL A 47 19.29 12.22 -9.67
N ARG A 48 19.79 13.36 -9.20
CA ARG A 48 20.87 14.09 -9.88
C ARG A 48 22.17 13.30 -9.89
N SER A 49 22.72 13.10 -11.09
CA SER A 49 24.09 12.65 -11.33
C SER A 49 25.02 13.85 -11.60
N PRO A 50 26.30 13.84 -11.17
CA PRO A 50 27.03 12.79 -10.43
C PRO A 50 26.87 12.86 -8.88
N PRO A 51 27.08 11.76 -8.13
CA PRO A 51 27.55 10.41 -8.55
C PRO A 51 26.44 9.57 -9.21
N PRO A 52 26.75 8.38 -9.78
CA PRO A 52 25.74 7.53 -10.40
C PRO A 52 24.56 7.25 -9.46
N GLU A 53 23.34 7.31 -10.00
CA GLU A 53 22.08 7.14 -9.25
C GLU A 53 22.09 5.88 -8.38
N THR A 54 22.69 4.79 -8.85
CA THR A 54 22.80 3.52 -8.11
C THR A 54 23.55 3.65 -6.79
N VAL A 55 24.57 4.52 -6.72
CA VAL A 55 25.35 4.75 -5.50
C VAL A 55 24.53 5.52 -4.49
N THR A 56 23.91 6.63 -4.93
CA THR A 56 23.05 7.47 -4.10
C THR A 56 21.85 6.68 -3.60
N MET A 57 21.18 5.95 -4.50
CA MET A 57 19.98 5.17 -4.16
C MET A 57 20.29 3.96 -3.29
N LYS A 58 21.45 3.30 -3.44
CA LYS A 58 21.83 2.22 -2.52
C LYS A 58 21.98 2.73 -1.09
N LYS A 59 22.60 3.90 -0.91
CA LYS A 59 22.74 4.53 0.40
C LYS A 59 21.39 4.98 0.95
N ALA A 60 20.57 5.63 0.12
CA ALA A 60 19.23 6.09 0.49
C ALA A 60 18.34 4.91 0.90
N ASN A 61 18.32 3.82 0.11
CA ASN A 61 17.56 2.62 0.41
C ASN A 61 18.03 1.93 1.68
N LEU A 62 19.35 1.83 1.90
CA LEU A 62 19.87 1.23 3.13
C LEU A 62 19.42 2.03 4.36
N MET A 63 19.50 3.36 4.30
CA MET A 63 19.06 4.23 5.39
C MET A 63 17.55 4.14 5.59
N GLY A 64 16.77 4.28 4.52
CA GLY A 64 15.31 4.22 4.54
C GLY A 64 14.79 2.90 5.10
N ILE A 65 15.22 1.77 4.54
CA ILE A 65 14.76 0.44 4.98
C ILE A 65 15.17 0.18 6.44
N SER A 66 16.40 0.54 6.83
CA SER A 66 16.86 0.32 8.21
C SER A 66 16.05 1.16 9.20
N THR A 67 15.82 2.45 8.90
CA THR A 67 15.03 3.34 9.74
C THR A 67 13.58 2.87 9.85
N THR A 68 12.95 2.51 8.72
CA THR A 68 11.57 2.02 8.71
C THR A 68 11.44 0.71 9.48
N THR A 69 12.37 -0.23 9.30
CA THR A 69 12.35 -1.51 10.02
C THR A 69 12.51 -1.32 11.52
N LEU A 70 13.43 -0.46 11.95
CA LEU A 70 13.60 -0.13 13.36
C LEU A 70 12.32 0.46 13.93
N PHE A 71 11.71 1.40 13.23
CA PHE A 71 10.49 2.06 13.69
C PHE A 71 9.31 1.09 13.78
N TYR A 72 9.08 0.26 12.75
CA TYR A 72 8.03 -0.76 12.77
C TYR A 72 8.25 -1.78 13.87
N MET A 73 9.47 -2.28 14.05
CA MET A 73 9.77 -3.22 15.13
C MET A 73 9.53 -2.60 16.51
N LEU A 74 9.93 -1.34 16.73
CA LEU A 74 9.68 -0.64 17.99
C LEU A 74 8.18 -0.47 18.25
N CYS A 75 7.41 0.03 17.27
CA CYS A 75 5.97 0.20 17.38
C CYS A 75 5.25 -1.13 17.62
N SER A 76 5.62 -2.19 16.90
CA SER A 76 5.03 -3.52 17.06
C SER A 76 5.35 -4.14 18.43
N CYS A 77 6.61 -4.08 18.87
CA CYS A 77 7.01 -4.62 20.17
C CYS A 77 6.36 -3.86 21.34
N ILE A 78 6.33 -2.52 21.29
CA ILE A 78 5.70 -1.71 22.34
C ILE A 78 4.19 -1.89 22.33
N GLY A 79 3.56 -1.89 21.14
CA GLY A 79 2.13 -2.13 20.99
C GLY A 79 1.72 -3.50 21.54
N TYR A 80 2.46 -4.55 21.17
CA TYR A 80 2.21 -5.89 21.69
C TYR A 80 2.50 -5.98 23.20
N ALA A 81 3.55 -5.34 23.71
CA ALA A 81 3.82 -5.31 25.16
C ALA A 81 2.72 -4.59 25.96
N ALA A 82 2.06 -3.60 25.36
CA ALA A 82 0.99 -2.84 26.00
C ALA A 82 -0.37 -3.55 25.93
N PHE A 83 -0.69 -4.22 24.81
CA PHE A 83 -2.04 -4.73 24.55
C PHE A 83 -2.12 -6.27 24.42
N GLY A 84 -0.99 -6.96 24.29
CA GLY A 84 -0.93 -8.40 24.07
C GLY A 84 -1.78 -8.84 22.88
N ASP A 85 -2.49 -9.94 23.04
CA ASP A 85 -3.39 -10.51 22.02
C ASP A 85 -4.60 -9.63 21.69
N ALA A 86 -4.87 -8.59 22.50
CA ALA A 86 -5.94 -7.63 22.26
C ALA A 86 -5.49 -6.40 21.45
N ALA A 87 -4.27 -6.41 20.89
CA ALA A 87 -3.76 -5.33 20.07
C ALA A 87 -4.65 -5.11 18.83
N PRO A 88 -5.24 -3.92 18.64
CA PRO A 88 -6.10 -3.67 17.49
C PRO A 88 -5.27 -3.49 16.22
N GLY A 89 -5.79 -3.96 15.08
CA GLY A 89 -5.13 -3.83 13.78
C GLY A 89 -4.93 -2.38 13.34
N ASN A 90 -5.79 -1.46 13.75
CA ASN A 90 -5.55 -0.02 13.65
C ASN A 90 -5.60 0.56 15.06
N LEU A 91 -4.43 0.95 15.56
CA LEU A 91 -4.28 1.50 16.90
C LEU A 91 -5.25 2.66 17.15
N LEU A 92 -5.35 3.59 16.20
CA LEU A 92 -6.13 4.83 16.39
C LEU A 92 -7.65 4.63 16.42
N THR A 93 -8.16 3.57 15.81
CA THR A 93 -9.60 3.24 15.84
C THR A 93 -9.95 2.20 16.90
N GLY A 94 -8.97 1.42 17.36
CA GLY A 94 -9.16 0.40 18.39
C GLY A 94 -9.07 0.92 19.82
N PHE A 95 -8.72 2.20 20.02
CA PHE A 95 -8.75 2.83 21.33
C PHE A 95 -10.20 3.17 21.73
N GLY A 96 -10.82 2.31 22.55
CA GLY A 96 -11.93 2.68 23.42
C GLY A 96 -11.52 3.59 24.59
N PHE A 97 -10.24 3.98 24.65
CA PHE A 97 -9.69 4.92 25.62
C PHE A 97 -9.66 6.32 25.04
N TYR A 98 -10.65 7.07 25.47
CA TYR A 98 -10.86 8.45 25.16
C TYR A 98 -10.03 9.42 26.02
N GLU A 99 -8.90 9.01 26.61
CA GLU A 99 -8.05 9.95 27.38
C GLU A 99 -6.55 9.77 27.13
N PRO A 100 -5.81 10.83 26.77
CA PRO A 100 -6.28 12.19 26.45
C PRO A 100 -6.65 12.37 24.97
N TYR A 101 -7.86 12.88 24.68
CA TYR A 101 -8.39 13.12 23.32
C TYR A 101 -7.45 13.94 22.42
N TRP A 102 -6.75 14.94 22.97
CA TRP A 102 -5.88 15.82 22.19
C TRP A 102 -4.74 15.07 21.48
N LEU A 103 -4.25 13.97 22.07
CA LEU A 103 -3.15 13.21 21.48
C LEU A 103 -3.63 12.42 20.25
N ILE A 104 -4.84 11.86 20.33
CA ILE A 104 -5.51 11.18 19.23
C ILE A 104 -5.83 12.18 18.11
N ASP A 105 -6.31 13.37 18.46
CA ASP A 105 -6.60 14.43 17.48
C ASP A 105 -5.35 14.89 16.74
N ILE A 106 -4.23 15.11 17.44
CA ILE A 106 -2.95 15.44 16.79
C ILE A 106 -2.50 14.29 15.88
N ALA A 107 -2.61 13.04 16.33
CA ALA A 107 -2.25 11.88 15.51
C ALA A 107 -3.10 11.81 14.23
N ASN A 108 -4.41 12.03 14.34
CA ASN A 108 -5.33 12.08 13.21
C ASN A 108 -5.00 13.23 12.24
N VAL A 109 -4.70 14.43 12.76
CA VAL A 109 -4.26 15.57 11.92
C VAL A 109 -2.97 15.24 11.17
N CYS A 110 -1.98 14.64 11.85
CA CYS A 110 -0.74 14.21 11.22
C CYS A 110 -0.98 13.19 10.10
N ILE A 111 -1.87 12.21 10.32
CA ILE A 111 -2.27 11.24 9.30
C ILE A 111 -2.94 11.92 8.12
N VAL A 112 -3.87 12.85 8.36
CA VAL A 112 -4.53 13.59 7.27
C VAL A 112 -3.50 14.36 6.44
N VAL A 113 -2.60 15.12 7.08
CA VAL A 113 -1.55 15.87 6.37
C VAL A 113 -0.66 14.93 5.56
N HIS A 114 -0.24 13.80 6.14
CA HIS A 114 0.56 12.79 5.46
C HIS A 114 -0.17 12.18 4.25
N LEU A 115 -1.41 11.73 4.44
CA LEU A 115 -2.21 11.05 3.42
C LEU A 115 -2.60 11.99 2.27
N VAL A 116 -2.87 13.26 2.55
CA VAL A 116 -3.11 14.26 1.48
C VAL A 116 -1.86 14.40 0.61
N GLY A 117 -0.67 14.52 1.22
CA GLY A 117 0.58 14.57 0.47
C GLY A 117 0.85 13.30 -0.33
N ALA A 118 0.67 12.13 0.30
CA ALA A 118 0.84 10.84 -0.36
C ALA A 118 -0.12 10.68 -1.54
N PHE A 119 -1.41 10.99 -1.36
CA PHE A 119 -2.40 10.92 -2.43
C PHE A 119 -2.00 11.78 -3.64
N GLN A 120 -1.49 12.99 -3.41
CA GLN A 120 -1.00 13.84 -4.49
C GLN A 120 0.18 13.22 -5.23
N VAL A 121 1.15 12.61 -4.54
CA VAL A 121 2.31 12.00 -5.21
C VAL A 121 1.92 10.73 -5.98
N PHE A 122 1.13 9.84 -5.37
CA PHE A 122 0.80 8.54 -5.96
C PHE A 122 -0.21 8.62 -7.12
N THR A 123 -1.08 9.63 -7.16
CA THR A 123 -2.07 9.77 -8.24
C THR A 123 -1.53 10.44 -9.49
N GLN A 124 -0.42 11.18 -9.40
CA GLN A 124 0.13 11.92 -10.55
C GLN A 124 0.62 11.01 -11.68
N PRO A 125 1.38 9.93 -11.43
CA PRO A 125 1.77 9.00 -12.49
C PRO A 125 0.56 8.37 -13.19
N LEU A 126 -0.48 8.03 -12.43
CA LEU A 126 -1.73 7.48 -12.97
C LEU A 126 -2.45 8.49 -13.86
N PHE A 127 -2.58 9.74 -13.40
CA PHE A 127 -3.18 10.80 -14.20
C PHE A 127 -2.39 11.07 -15.47
N ALA A 128 -1.06 11.17 -15.38
CA ALA A 128 -0.20 11.35 -16.54
C ALA A 128 -0.36 10.22 -17.56
N PHE A 129 -0.34 8.96 -17.10
CA PHE A 129 -0.51 7.79 -17.98
C PHE A 129 -1.85 7.79 -18.71
N VAL A 130 -2.97 8.02 -18.00
CA VAL A 130 -4.31 8.01 -18.62
C VAL A 130 -4.50 9.20 -19.55
N GLU A 131 -4.00 10.37 -19.18
CA GLU A 131 -4.07 11.57 -20.00
C GLU A 131 -3.25 11.43 -21.30
N GLU A 132 -2.04 10.89 -21.21
CA GLU A 132 -1.19 10.61 -22.37
C GLU A 132 -1.80 9.53 -23.27
N TRP A 133 -2.29 8.44 -22.69
CA TRP A 133 -2.96 7.38 -23.44
C TRP A 133 -4.19 7.90 -24.19
N ALA A 134 -5.04 8.70 -23.52
CA ALA A 134 -6.24 9.27 -24.12
C ALA A 134 -5.90 10.24 -25.26
N SER A 135 -4.87 11.07 -25.06
CA SER A 135 -4.31 11.99 -26.06
C SER A 135 -3.84 11.24 -27.32
N CYS A 136 -3.06 10.18 -27.14
CA CYS A 136 -2.57 9.35 -28.24
C CYS A 136 -3.69 8.57 -28.96
N ARG A 137 -4.68 8.08 -28.20
CA ARG A 137 -5.75 7.23 -28.74
C ARG A 137 -6.83 8.01 -29.51
N TYR A 138 -7.04 9.27 -29.16
CA TYR A 138 -8.09 10.13 -29.71
C TYR A 138 -7.57 11.51 -30.14
N PRO A 139 -6.61 11.58 -31.08
CA PRO A 139 -5.89 12.81 -31.43
C PRO A 139 -6.76 13.90 -32.06
N LYS A 140 -7.97 13.55 -32.54
CA LYS A 140 -8.92 14.47 -33.18
C LYS A 140 -10.01 14.97 -32.24
N ASN A 141 -10.07 14.48 -31.00
CA ASN A 141 -11.15 14.84 -30.08
C ASN A 141 -10.86 16.18 -29.41
N GLN A 142 -11.71 17.17 -29.66
CA GLN A 142 -11.55 18.51 -29.09
C GLN A 142 -11.66 18.51 -27.57
N ILE A 143 -12.42 17.59 -26.95
CA ILE A 143 -12.57 17.57 -25.48
C ILE A 143 -11.24 17.21 -24.78
N ILE A 144 -10.39 16.43 -25.45
CA ILE A 144 -9.11 15.94 -24.90
C ILE A 144 -7.97 16.95 -25.11
N HIS A 145 -7.98 17.70 -26.22
CA HIS A 145 -6.89 18.63 -26.56
C HIS A 145 -7.22 20.10 -26.32
N LYS A 146 -8.48 20.47 -26.08
CA LYS A 146 -8.87 21.87 -25.91
C LYS A 146 -8.48 22.37 -24.54
N GLU A 147 -7.53 23.29 -24.54
CA GLU A 147 -7.08 24.02 -23.36
C GLU A 147 -7.80 25.37 -23.28
N TYR A 148 -8.44 25.62 -22.14
CA TYR A 148 -9.12 26.85 -21.81
C TYR A 148 -8.24 27.65 -20.85
N ASN A 149 -7.76 28.81 -21.28
CA ASN A 149 -7.00 29.71 -20.44
C ASN A 149 -7.96 30.56 -19.62
N ILE A 150 -8.11 30.25 -18.34
CA ILE A 150 -8.90 31.08 -17.41
C ILE A 150 -7.93 31.99 -16.66
N HIS A 151 -8.12 33.29 -16.82
CA HIS A 151 -7.45 34.29 -16.00
C HIS A 151 -8.19 34.38 -14.67
N LEU A 152 -7.53 34.05 -13.58
CA LEU A 152 -8.12 34.21 -12.25
C LEU A 152 -8.28 35.72 -11.93
N PRO A 153 -9.38 36.11 -11.25
CA PRO A 153 -9.72 37.52 -11.00
C PRO A 153 -8.81 38.25 -9.97
N LEU A 154 -7.64 37.72 -9.62
CA LEU A 154 -6.74 38.22 -8.58
C LEU A 154 -5.27 38.01 -8.96
N ASN A 155 -4.74 38.73 -9.96
CA ASN A 155 -3.33 38.74 -10.41
C ASN A 155 -2.61 37.36 -10.41
N GLY A 156 -3.36 36.28 -10.60
CA GLY A 156 -2.87 34.92 -10.50
C GLY A 156 -2.35 34.42 -11.84
N PRO A 157 -1.50 33.39 -11.84
CA PRO A 157 -1.07 32.76 -13.09
C PRO A 157 -2.28 32.30 -13.91
N SER A 158 -2.21 32.44 -15.24
CA SER A 158 -3.21 31.88 -16.13
C SER A 158 -3.24 30.37 -15.97
N VAL A 159 -4.38 29.81 -15.55
CA VAL A 159 -4.52 28.36 -15.40
C VAL A 159 -5.07 27.78 -16.70
N GLN A 160 -4.33 26.83 -17.27
CA GLN A 160 -4.71 26.09 -18.47
C GLN A 160 -5.62 24.92 -18.06
N LEU A 161 -6.93 25.10 -18.14
CA LEU A 161 -7.88 24.03 -17.84
C LEU A 161 -8.18 23.20 -19.08
N ASN A 162 -8.09 21.90 -18.93
CA ASN A 162 -8.55 20.94 -19.92
C ASN A 162 -9.76 20.21 -19.33
N LEU A 163 -10.89 20.24 -20.05
CA LEU A 163 -12.15 19.65 -19.57
C LEU A 163 -12.02 18.16 -19.31
N PHE A 164 -11.28 17.43 -20.15
CA PHE A 164 -11.00 16.01 -19.92
C PHE A 164 -10.23 15.80 -18.62
N ARG A 165 -9.13 16.53 -18.39
CA ARG A 165 -8.33 16.43 -17.15
C ARG A 165 -9.19 16.70 -15.92
N LEU A 166 -10.05 17.72 -15.97
CA LEU A 166 -10.93 18.06 -14.86
C LEU A 166 -11.92 16.94 -14.56
N ILE A 167 -12.70 16.51 -15.56
CA ILE A 167 -13.74 15.47 -15.40
C ILE A 167 -13.13 14.14 -14.95
N TRP A 168 -12.02 13.73 -15.57
CA TRP A 168 -11.34 12.49 -15.24
C TRP A 168 -10.85 12.49 -13.79
N ARG A 169 -10.10 13.52 -13.38
CA ARG A 169 -9.54 13.61 -12.03
C ARG A 169 -10.63 13.70 -10.97
N THR A 170 -11.71 14.47 -11.20
CA THR A 170 -12.83 14.53 -10.25
C THR A 170 -13.55 13.20 -10.13
N THR A 171 -13.78 12.51 -11.26
CA THR A 171 -14.44 11.20 -11.26
C THR A 171 -13.60 10.16 -10.52
N PHE A 172 -12.28 10.17 -10.74
CA PHE A 172 -11.35 9.29 -10.03
C PHE A 172 -11.39 9.50 -8.52
N VAL A 173 -11.35 10.76 -8.07
CA VAL A 173 -11.43 11.09 -6.64
C VAL A 173 -12.76 10.64 -6.04
N ILE A 174 -13.88 10.93 -6.70
CA ILE A 174 -15.22 10.50 -6.25
C ILE A 174 -15.26 8.97 -6.12
N PHE A 175 -14.77 8.25 -7.12
CA PHE A 175 -14.72 6.79 -7.09
C PHE A 175 -13.85 6.26 -5.94
N ALA A 176 -12.66 6.83 -5.74
CA ALA A 176 -11.77 6.44 -4.65
C ALA A 176 -12.40 6.70 -3.27
N THR A 177 -13.11 7.83 -3.11
CA THR A 177 -13.84 8.15 -1.88
C THR A 177 -14.98 7.17 -1.62
N LEU A 178 -15.77 6.84 -2.65
CA LEU A 178 -16.85 5.86 -2.53
C LEU A 178 -16.31 4.46 -2.20
N ALA A 179 -15.22 4.04 -2.84
CA ALA A 179 -14.57 2.77 -2.55
C ALA A 179 -14.07 2.71 -1.08
N SER A 180 -13.46 3.80 -0.59
CA SER A 180 -13.03 3.92 0.81
C SER A 180 -14.20 3.84 1.80
N MET A 181 -15.34 4.46 1.48
CA MET A 181 -16.54 4.38 2.31
C MET A 181 -17.15 2.97 2.34
N LEU A 182 -17.07 2.22 1.24
CA LEU A 182 -17.67 0.89 1.11
C LEU A 182 -16.80 -0.23 1.69
N LEU A 183 -15.49 -0.01 1.85
CA LEU A 183 -14.52 -1.01 2.30
C LEU A 183 -13.70 -0.48 3.48
N PRO A 184 -14.28 -0.36 4.69
CA PRO A 184 -13.59 0.17 5.86
C PRO A 184 -12.66 -0.82 6.56
N PHE A 185 -12.29 -1.94 5.92
CA PHE A 185 -11.42 -3.00 6.49
C PHE A 185 -9.97 -2.75 6.10
N PHE A 186 -9.37 -1.76 6.76
CA PHE A 186 -8.05 -1.26 6.37
C PHE A 186 -6.99 -2.37 6.28
N ASN A 187 -6.87 -3.22 7.30
CA ASN A 187 -5.83 -4.25 7.36
C ASN A 187 -6.06 -5.37 6.33
N ASP A 188 -7.30 -5.78 6.08
CA ASP A 188 -7.61 -6.85 5.14
C ASP A 188 -7.35 -6.40 3.70
N ILE A 189 -7.73 -5.16 3.37
CA ILE A 189 -7.44 -4.56 2.07
C ILE A 189 -5.93 -4.37 1.88
N LEU A 190 -5.19 -3.90 2.90
CA LEU A 190 -3.74 -3.79 2.83
C LEU A 190 -3.08 -5.15 2.61
N GLY A 191 -3.56 -6.20 3.29
CA GLY A 191 -3.03 -7.55 3.15
C GLY A 191 -3.25 -8.11 1.74
N VAL A 192 -4.45 -7.90 1.16
CA VAL A 192 -4.74 -8.26 -0.24
C VAL A 192 -3.84 -7.51 -1.21
N LEU A 193 -3.75 -6.18 -1.09
CA LEU A 193 -2.92 -5.35 -1.96
C LEU A 193 -1.44 -5.71 -1.84
N GLY A 194 -0.95 -5.92 -0.63
CA GLY A 194 0.41 -6.35 -0.34
C GLY A 194 0.72 -7.69 -0.99
N ALA A 195 -0.13 -8.69 -0.81
CA ALA A 195 0.03 -10.01 -1.40
C ALA A 195 0.04 -9.97 -2.93
N LEU A 196 -0.86 -9.19 -3.54
CA LEU A 196 -0.97 -9.08 -5.00
C LEU A 196 0.19 -8.28 -5.62
N ALA A 197 0.66 -7.22 -4.96
CA ALA A 197 1.73 -6.39 -5.50
C ALA A 197 3.13 -7.00 -5.25
N PHE A 198 3.35 -7.59 -4.06
CA PHE A 198 4.67 -7.98 -3.59
C PHE A 198 5.35 -9.01 -4.49
N TRP A 199 4.73 -10.16 -4.75
CA TRP A 199 5.38 -11.18 -5.58
C TRP A 199 5.66 -10.72 -7.01
N PRO A 200 4.68 -10.26 -7.80
CA PRO A 200 4.95 -9.94 -9.20
C PRO A 200 5.86 -8.71 -9.36
N LEU A 201 5.65 -7.65 -8.58
CA LEU A 201 6.33 -6.37 -8.77
C LEU A 201 7.63 -6.24 -7.96
N THR A 202 7.67 -6.74 -6.73
CA THR A 202 8.84 -6.58 -5.85
C THR A 202 9.83 -7.74 -5.96
N VAL A 203 9.36 -8.94 -6.29
CA VAL A 203 10.21 -10.14 -6.29
C VAL A 203 10.43 -10.69 -7.70
N TYR A 204 9.39 -11.16 -8.36
CA TYR A 204 9.47 -11.86 -9.64
C TYR A 204 10.05 -10.97 -10.73
N PHE A 205 9.48 -9.80 -10.97
CA PHE A 205 9.91 -8.92 -12.06
C PHE A 205 11.38 -8.48 -11.92
N PRO A 206 11.85 -7.97 -10.77
CA PRO A 206 13.26 -7.62 -10.59
C PRO A 206 14.21 -8.82 -10.72
N ILE A 207 13.83 -10.00 -10.22
CA ILE A 207 14.65 -11.21 -10.34
C ILE A 207 14.79 -11.64 -11.80
N GLN A 208 13.69 -11.68 -12.57
CA GLN A 208 13.77 -12.03 -13.99
C GLN A 208 14.56 -10.99 -14.78
N MET A 209 14.36 -9.70 -14.48
CA MET A 209 15.15 -8.62 -15.07
C MET A 209 16.65 -8.80 -14.78
N HIS A 210 17.02 -9.12 -13.54
CA HIS A 210 18.41 -9.37 -13.16
C HIS A 210 19.00 -10.57 -13.90
N ILE A 211 18.26 -11.68 -14.01
CA ILE A 211 18.72 -12.89 -14.73
C ILE A 211 18.93 -12.57 -16.22
N ALA A 212 18.01 -11.83 -16.83
CA ALA A 212 18.08 -11.43 -18.24
C ALA A 212 19.27 -10.49 -18.52
N GLN A 213 19.50 -9.50 -17.65
CA GLN A 213 20.58 -8.51 -17.82
C GLN A 213 21.97 -9.06 -17.47
N SER A 214 22.08 -9.92 -16.46
CA SER A 214 23.37 -10.47 -16.01
C SER A 214 23.85 -11.65 -16.84
N GLY A 215 23.02 -12.19 -17.74
CA GLY A 215 23.34 -13.40 -18.49
C GLY A 215 23.55 -14.63 -17.59
N THR A 216 22.88 -14.69 -16.43
CA THR A 216 23.09 -15.77 -15.47
C THR A 216 22.78 -17.13 -16.11
N GLN A 217 23.77 -18.03 -16.13
CA GLN A 217 23.62 -19.36 -16.71
C GLN A 217 22.48 -20.14 -16.03
N ARG A 218 21.55 -20.65 -16.85
CA ARG A 218 20.46 -21.51 -16.37
C ARG A 218 21.05 -22.70 -15.62
N TRP A 219 20.43 -23.06 -14.50
CA TRP A 219 20.88 -24.11 -13.57
C TRP A 219 22.19 -23.84 -12.80
N SER A 220 22.77 -22.63 -12.90
CA SER A 220 23.80 -22.21 -11.96
C SER A 220 23.23 -22.13 -10.54
N ARG A 221 24.09 -22.32 -9.52
CA ARG A 221 23.69 -22.18 -8.11
C ARG A 221 23.01 -20.83 -7.82
N LYS A 222 23.48 -19.75 -8.45
CA LYS A 222 22.88 -18.42 -8.35
C LYS A 222 21.47 -18.38 -8.94
N TRP A 223 21.27 -18.99 -10.11
CA TRP A 223 19.97 -19.06 -10.77
C TRP A 223 18.97 -19.86 -9.93
N ILE A 224 19.38 -21.03 -9.41
CA ILE A 224 18.52 -21.86 -8.55
C ILE A 224 18.15 -21.09 -7.28
N CYS A 225 19.10 -20.41 -6.64
CA CYS A 225 18.84 -19.59 -5.46
C CYS A 225 17.81 -18.48 -5.73
N LEU A 226 17.95 -17.76 -6.84
CA LEU A 226 17.02 -16.69 -7.23
C LEU A 226 15.61 -17.21 -7.55
N GLN A 227 15.50 -18.33 -8.26
CA GLN A 227 14.21 -18.95 -8.56
C GLN A 227 13.55 -19.51 -7.30
N LEU A 228 14.32 -20.13 -6.41
CA LEU A 228 13.83 -20.64 -5.13
C LEU A 228 13.32 -19.50 -4.25
N LEU A 229 14.05 -18.37 -4.17
CA LEU A 229 13.60 -17.17 -3.47
C LEU A 229 12.25 -16.68 -4.03
N SER A 230 12.13 -16.57 -5.36
CA SER A 230 10.88 -16.16 -5.99
C SER A 230 9.73 -17.13 -5.71
N ALA A 231 9.99 -18.44 -5.71
CA ALA A 231 8.99 -19.47 -5.41
C ALA A 231 8.53 -19.42 -3.95
N ILE A 232 9.44 -19.22 -2.99
CA ILE A 232 9.08 -19.07 -1.57
C ILE A 232 8.24 -17.81 -1.37
N CYS A 233 8.65 -16.68 -1.96
CA CYS A 233 7.86 -15.44 -1.89
C CYS A 233 6.49 -15.58 -2.56
N LEU A 234 6.36 -16.39 -3.61
CA LEU A 234 5.06 -16.71 -4.22
C LEU A 234 4.15 -17.41 -3.22
N LEU A 235 4.66 -18.47 -2.57
CA LEU A 235 3.90 -19.23 -1.58
C LEU A 235 3.47 -18.35 -0.40
N VAL A 236 4.37 -17.50 0.10
CA VAL A 236 4.05 -16.51 1.15
C VAL A 236 2.97 -15.54 0.69
N SER A 237 3.05 -15.05 -0.55
CA SER A 237 2.05 -14.12 -1.09
C SER A 237 0.70 -14.79 -1.29
N LEU A 238 0.67 -16.06 -1.72
CA LEU A 238 -0.57 -16.84 -1.83
C LEU A 238 -1.20 -17.08 -0.46
N ALA A 239 -0.40 -17.47 0.54
CA ALA A 239 -0.88 -17.62 1.90
C ALA A 239 -1.45 -16.31 2.45
N ALA A 240 -0.72 -15.21 2.28
CA ALA A 240 -1.16 -13.86 2.68
C ALA A 240 -2.47 -13.46 1.98
N LEU A 241 -2.58 -13.69 0.67
CA LEU A 241 -3.79 -13.40 -0.09
C LEU A 241 -4.99 -14.18 0.45
N ILE A 242 -4.83 -15.48 0.74
CA ILE A 242 -5.90 -16.31 1.28
C ILE A 242 -6.31 -15.81 2.67
N GLY A 243 -5.35 -15.51 3.55
CA GLY A 243 -5.62 -14.98 4.90
C GLY A 243 -6.38 -13.65 4.85
N SER A 244 -5.93 -12.71 4.01
CA SER A 244 -6.59 -11.41 3.87
C SER A 244 -7.97 -11.50 3.20
N LEU A 245 -8.15 -12.37 2.19
CA LEU A 245 -9.47 -12.58 1.59
C LEU A 245 -10.46 -13.19 2.58
N GLN A 246 -10.00 -14.12 3.42
CA GLN A 246 -10.82 -14.68 4.49
C GLN A 246 -11.27 -13.58 5.46
N GLY A 247 -10.35 -12.70 5.89
CA GLY A 247 -10.68 -11.55 6.75
C GLY A 247 -11.69 -10.59 6.10
N VAL A 248 -11.50 -10.20 4.82
CA VAL A 248 -12.49 -9.39 4.07
C VAL A 248 -13.87 -10.05 4.06
N VAL A 249 -13.93 -11.36 3.82
CA VAL A 249 -15.21 -12.10 3.75
C VAL A 249 -15.91 -12.17 5.11
N GLU A 250 -15.16 -12.35 6.19
CA GLU A 250 -15.70 -12.37 7.55
C GLU A 250 -16.24 -10.99 7.94
N ASP A 251 -15.48 -9.94 7.67
CA ASP A 251 -15.86 -8.56 7.93
C ASP A 251 -17.08 -8.12 7.12
N LEU A 252 -17.16 -8.50 5.84
CA LEU A 252 -18.31 -8.20 4.98
C LEU A 252 -19.62 -8.85 5.44
N LYS A 253 -19.57 -9.97 6.18
CA LYS A 253 -20.79 -10.61 6.72
C LYS A 253 -21.41 -9.78 7.84
N ILE A 254 -20.58 -9.04 8.58
CA ILE A 254 -21.00 -8.23 9.73
C ILE A 254 -21.31 -6.80 9.28
N TYR A 255 -20.64 -6.34 8.23
CA TYR A 255 -20.76 -4.98 7.74
C TYR A 255 -22.12 -4.67 7.12
N LYS A 256 -22.71 -3.58 7.58
CA LYS A 256 -23.91 -2.98 7.00
C LYS A 256 -23.56 -1.63 6.40
N PRO A 257 -23.60 -1.48 5.08
CA PRO A 257 -23.29 -0.22 4.42
C PRO A 257 -24.20 0.91 4.93
N PHE A 258 -23.59 2.03 5.34
CA PHE A 258 -24.29 3.28 5.69
C PHE A 258 -25.21 3.26 6.93
N GLU A 259 -25.19 2.21 7.75
CA GLU A 259 -25.72 2.29 9.12
C GLU A 259 -24.65 3.00 9.99
N GLY A 260 -24.87 4.28 10.29
CA GLY A 260 -24.05 5.01 11.25
C GLY A 260 -24.18 4.37 12.63
N SER A 261 -23.04 4.14 13.30
CA SER A 261 -23.01 3.74 14.71
C SER A 261 -23.79 4.79 15.51
N ALA A 262 -25.00 4.44 15.92
CA ALA A 262 -25.81 5.25 16.84
C ALA A 262 -25.24 5.18 18.25
#